data_AF-A0A5K7YP07-F1
#
_entry.id   AF-A0A5K7YP07-F1
#
_cell.length_a   1.000
_cell.length_b   1.000
_cell.length_c   1.000
_cell.angle_alpha   90.00
_cell.angle_beta   90.00
_cell.angle_gamma   90.00
#
_symmetry.space_group_name_H-M   'P 1'
#
loop_
_entity.id
_entity.type
_entity.pdbx_description
1 polymer ?
#
loop_
_entity_poly.entity_id
_entity_poly.type
_entity_poly.pdbx_seq_one_letter_code
_entity_poly.pdbx_strand_id
1 'polypeptide(L)'
;MKRFQHVVRFLGIITVLACLVCVGCAGPKPKPGEVFPCAADSKIETSIAPEAELADFSCVLKKWEGSDTLHYNVSLKNVSDRPQRYRVNIFLDNGKAVGGLIPRKTAKGLVQPGETASFVYPVKDMDRGPESVTLMVKTMSQ
;
A
#
# COMPACT_ATOMS: atom_id res chain seq x y z
N MET A 1 -17.39 28.19 -59.91
CA MET A 1 -18.84 27.84 -59.98
C MET A 1 -18.99 26.38 -60.37
N LYS A 2 -20.06 25.72 -59.88
CA LYS A 2 -20.37 24.26 -59.85
C LYS A 2 -19.65 23.53 -58.70
N ARG A 3 -20.18 23.32 -57.47
CA ARG A 3 -21.52 23.09 -56.90
C ARG A 3 -22.26 21.89 -57.52
N PHE A 4 -22.70 21.01 -56.59
CA PHE A 4 -23.56 19.81 -56.73
C PHE A 4 -22.83 18.54 -57.18
N GLN A 5 -23.09 17.34 -56.66
CA GLN A 5 -23.81 16.80 -55.49
C GLN A 5 -23.81 15.28 -55.79
N HIS A 6 -23.28 14.43 -54.91
CA HIS A 6 -23.49 12.97 -54.87
C HIS A 6 -22.65 12.49 -53.67
N VAL A 7 -23.10 12.58 -52.41
CA VAL A 7 -24.18 11.80 -51.78
C VAL A 7 -24.33 10.41 -52.39
N VAL A 8 -24.12 9.41 -51.52
CA VAL A 8 -24.35 7.97 -51.65
C VAL A 8 -23.18 7.15 -52.21
N ARG A 9 -22.47 6.49 -51.27
CA ARG A 9 -22.09 5.07 -51.23
C ARG A 9 -21.00 4.93 -50.16
N PHE A 10 -21.33 4.82 -48.88
CA PHE A 10 -21.74 3.56 -48.24
C PHE A 10 -20.95 2.36 -48.77
N LEU A 11 -19.68 2.22 -48.36
CA LEU A 11 -19.05 0.91 -48.23
C LEU A 11 -17.76 1.00 -47.41
N GLY A 12 -17.71 0.20 -46.35
CA GLY A 12 -16.47 -0.38 -45.82
C GLY A 12 -15.56 0.59 -45.06
N ILE A 13 -15.54 0.46 -43.74
CA ILE A 13 -14.37 -0.07 -43.00
C ILE A 13 -14.75 -0.05 -41.52
N ILE A 14 -15.28 -1.18 -41.05
CA ILE A 14 -15.18 -1.59 -39.65
C ILE A 14 -13.76 -2.14 -39.51
N THR A 15 -12.80 -1.31 -39.09
CA THR A 15 -11.50 -1.81 -38.62
C THR A 15 -11.51 -1.87 -37.11
N VAL A 16 -11.79 -3.07 -36.64
CA VAL A 16 -11.38 -3.60 -35.35
C VAL A 16 -9.89 -3.32 -35.15
N LEU A 17 -9.54 -2.58 -34.09
CA LEU A 17 -8.29 -2.85 -33.37
C LEU A 17 -8.47 -2.50 -31.90
N ALA A 18 -9.15 -3.41 -31.21
CA ALA A 18 -8.99 -3.60 -29.79
C ALA A 18 -7.54 -4.07 -29.52
N CYS A 19 -6.65 -3.13 -29.23
CA CYS A 19 -5.43 -3.43 -28.47
C CYS A 19 -5.59 -2.79 -27.09
N LEU A 20 -6.54 -3.31 -26.32
CA LEU A 20 -6.47 -3.24 -24.87
C LEU A 20 -5.31 -4.13 -24.47
N VAL A 21 -4.09 -3.60 -24.56
CA VAL A 21 -2.94 -4.26 -23.97
C VAL A 21 -3.13 -4.11 -22.47
N CYS A 22 -3.74 -5.11 -21.84
CA CYS A 22 -3.61 -5.35 -20.42
C CYS A 22 -2.15 -5.68 -20.18
N VAL A 23 -1.32 -4.63 -20.15
CA VAL A 23 0.03 -4.68 -19.61
C VAL A 23 -0.16 -4.90 -18.11
N GLY A 24 -0.30 -6.18 -17.73
CA GLY A 24 -0.07 -6.63 -16.37
C GLY A 24 1.42 -6.48 -16.08
N CYS A 25 1.90 -5.23 -15.97
CA CYS A 25 3.26 -4.95 -15.57
C CYS A 25 3.34 -5.14 -14.06
N ALA A 26 3.78 -6.33 -13.65
CA ALA A 26 4.64 -6.39 -12.48
C ALA A 26 5.78 -5.39 -12.72
N GLY A 27 5.73 -4.25 -12.03
CA GLY A 27 6.68 -3.16 -12.21
C GLY A 27 8.14 -3.59 -11.97
N PRO A 28 9.12 -2.77 -12.38
CA PRO A 28 10.52 -3.06 -12.14
C PRO A 28 10.77 -3.34 -10.65
N LYS A 29 11.65 -4.32 -10.37
CA LYS A 29 12.03 -4.64 -8.98
C LYS A 29 12.60 -3.38 -8.31
N PRO A 30 12.13 -3.02 -7.10
CA PRO A 30 12.63 -1.84 -6.41
C PRO A 30 14.10 -2.03 -6.01
N LYS A 31 14.86 -0.94 -6.02
CA LYS A 31 16.27 -0.98 -5.62
C LYS A 31 16.36 -1.10 -4.09
N PRO A 32 17.29 -1.90 -3.55
CA PRO A 32 17.52 -1.94 -2.11
C PRO A 32 17.81 -0.54 -1.55
N GLY A 33 17.14 -0.18 -0.46
CA GLY A 33 17.25 1.11 0.23
C GLY A 33 16.32 2.20 -0.29
N GLU A 34 15.71 2.04 -1.46
CA GLU A 34 14.74 2.99 -2.02
C GLU A 34 13.36 2.78 -1.38
N VAL A 35 12.70 3.88 -1.00
CA VAL A 35 11.33 3.84 -0.47
C VAL A 35 10.36 3.86 -1.65
N PHE A 36 9.37 2.96 -1.63
CA PHE A 36 8.37 2.82 -2.68
C PHE A 36 6.99 2.48 -2.07
N PRO A 37 5.88 2.71 -2.81
CA PRO A 37 4.55 2.28 -2.39
C PRO A 37 4.48 0.77 -2.20
N CYS A 38 3.91 0.29 -1.10
CA CYS A 38 3.88 -1.14 -0.80
C CYS A 38 3.07 -1.99 -1.80
N ALA A 39 2.04 -1.39 -2.38
CA ALA A 39 1.24 -1.89 -3.49
C ALA A 39 0.64 -0.67 -4.21
N ALA A 40 -0.09 -0.88 -5.31
CA ALA A 40 -0.89 0.20 -5.90
C ALA A 40 -1.98 0.66 -4.92
N ASP A 41 -2.28 1.96 -4.84
CA ASP A 41 -3.24 2.50 -3.87
C ASP A 41 -4.63 1.83 -3.95
N SER A 42 -5.09 1.49 -5.17
CA SER A 42 -6.36 0.77 -5.40
C SER A 42 -6.34 -0.70 -4.94
N LYS A 43 -5.19 -1.20 -4.51
CA LYS A 43 -4.93 -2.57 -4.02
C LYS A 43 -4.50 -2.58 -2.55
N ILE A 44 -4.59 -1.44 -1.87
CA ILE A 44 -4.37 -1.34 -0.43
C ILE A 44 -5.73 -1.17 0.23
N GLU A 45 -6.20 -2.22 0.90
CA GLU A 45 -7.39 -2.14 1.73
C GLU A 45 -7.00 -1.73 3.15
N THR A 46 -7.62 -0.69 3.68
CA THR A 46 -7.34 -0.20 5.03
C THR A 46 -8.56 -0.29 5.93
N SER A 47 -8.38 -0.87 7.12
CA SER A 47 -9.35 -0.83 8.21
C SER A 47 -8.67 -0.20 9.43
N ILE A 48 -8.86 1.10 9.63
CA ILE A 48 -8.18 1.88 10.67
C ILE A 48 -9.18 2.26 11.76
N ALA A 49 -8.81 2.03 13.02
CA ALA A 49 -9.59 2.45 14.18
C ALA A 49 -9.80 3.97 14.18
N PRO A 50 -10.95 4.48 14.64
CA PRO A 50 -11.28 5.90 14.58
C PRO A 50 -10.34 6.79 15.41
N GLU A 51 -9.61 6.22 16.37
CA GLU A 51 -8.61 6.93 17.17
C GLU A 51 -7.23 7.03 16.49
N ALA A 52 -7.07 6.50 15.29
CA ALA A 52 -5.82 6.51 14.54
C ALA A 52 -5.99 7.16 13.16
N GLU A 53 -4.97 7.90 12.75
CA GLU A 53 -4.79 8.39 11.39
C GLU A 53 -3.50 7.78 10.83
N LEU A 54 -3.55 7.22 9.62
CA LEU A 54 -2.37 6.66 8.96
C LEU A 54 -1.53 7.79 8.37
N ALA A 55 -0.37 8.04 8.96
CA ALA A 55 0.55 9.10 8.55
C ALA A 55 1.58 8.63 7.50
N ASP A 56 1.99 7.36 7.56
CA ASP A 56 2.87 6.75 6.55
C ASP A 56 2.57 5.25 6.43
N PHE A 57 2.52 4.78 5.18
CA PHE A 57 2.52 3.38 4.83
C PHE A 57 3.36 3.18 3.57
N SER A 58 4.64 2.88 3.78
CA SER A 58 5.63 2.78 2.72
C SER A 58 6.49 1.54 2.88
N CYS A 59 7.11 1.11 1.77
CA CYS A 59 7.94 -0.08 1.73
C CYS A 59 9.37 0.25 1.34
N VAL A 60 10.30 -0.54 1.86
CA VAL A 60 11.71 -0.48 1.47
C VAL A 60 12.30 -1.89 1.52
N LEU A 61 13.06 -2.26 0.50
CA LEU A 61 13.86 -3.48 0.55
C LEU A 61 15.17 -3.19 1.26
N LYS A 62 15.48 -3.90 2.34
CA LYS A 62 16.75 -3.77 3.05
C LYS A 62 17.35 -5.15 3.27
N LYS A 63 18.68 -5.22 3.27
CA LYS A 63 19.37 -6.40 3.78
C LYS A 63 19.14 -6.51 5.29
N TRP A 64 18.60 -7.64 5.72
CA TRP A 64 18.42 -8.00 7.12
C TRP A 64 18.84 -9.46 7.30
N GLU A 65 19.73 -9.71 8.26
CA GLU A 65 20.25 -11.07 8.55
C GLU A 65 20.79 -11.81 7.30
N GLY A 66 21.42 -11.07 6.37
CA GLY A 66 22.05 -11.64 5.17
C GLY A 66 21.14 -11.77 3.95
N SER A 67 19.84 -11.48 4.08
CA SER A 67 18.86 -11.59 2.99
C SER A 67 18.12 -10.27 2.73
N ASP A 68 17.75 -10.01 1.49
CA ASP A 68 16.85 -8.90 1.17
C ASP A 68 15.48 -9.16 1.79
N THR A 69 15.01 -8.19 2.57
CA THR A 69 13.80 -8.28 3.38
C THR A 69 12.94 -7.06 3.10
N LEU A 70 11.64 -7.27 2.91
CA LEU A 70 10.68 -6.20 2.72
C LEU A 70 10.32 -5.60 4.08
N HIS A 71 10.56 -4.31 4.24
CA HIS A 71 10.24 -3.57 5.45
C HIS A 71 9.04 -2.67 5.19
N TYR A 72 7.95 -2.89 5.92
CA TYR A 72 6.81 -1.98 5.95
C TYR A 72 7.07 -0.92 7.02
N ASN A 73 7.19 0.33 6.61
CA ASN A 73 7.17 1.48 7.51
C ASN A 73 5.71 1.85 7.76
N VAL A 74 5.30 1.84 9.02
CA VAL A 74 3.95 2.23 9.43
C VAL A 74 4.08 3.34 10.46
N SER A 75 3.46 4.47 10.18
CA SER A 75 3.35 5.59 11.13
C SER A 75 1.89 5.89 11.38
N LEU A 76 1.50 5.93 12.67
CA LEU A 76 0.15 6.21 13.10
C LEU A 76 0.15 7.43 14.00
N LYS A 77 -0.74 8.37 13.69
CA LYS A 77 -1.03 9.52 14.53
C LYS A 77 -2.23 9.21 15.41
N ASN A 78 -2.13 9.54 16.69
CA ASN A 78 -3.26 9.48 17.60
C ASN A 78 -4.12 10.73 17.45
N VAL A 79 -5.34 10.54 16.93
CA VAL A 79 -6.32 11.62 16.74
C VAL A 79 -7.40 11.64 17.83
N SER A 80 -7.29 10.78 18.82
CA SER A 80 -8.17 10.78 20.00
C SER A 80 -7.65 11.69 21.11
N ASP A 81 -8.46 11.84 22.15
CA ASP A 81 -8.19 12.61 23.36
C ASP A 81 -7.49 11.80 24.48
N ARG A 82 -7.17 10.52 24.23
CA ARG A 82 -6.57 9.59 25.20
C ARG A 82 -5.25 9.06 24.69
N PRO A 83 -4.30 8.69 25.56
CA PRO A 83 -3.14 7.93 25.14
C PRO A 83 -3.54 6.55 24.58
N GLN A 84 -2.99 6.17 23.43
CA GLN A 84 -3.37 4.95 22.71
C GLN A 84 -2.21 3.99 22.49
N ARG A 85 -2.55 2.70 22.39
CA ARG A 85 -1.68 1.68 21.82
C ARG A 85 -2.39 1.02 20.66
N TYR A 86 -1.70 0.88 19.55
CA TYR A 86 -2.26 0.30 18.34
C TYR A 86 -1.74 -1.11 18.13
N ARG A 87 -2.62 -1.98 17.63
CA ARG A 87 -2.26 -3.25 17.03
C ARG A 87 -2.38 -3.12 15.52
N VAL A 88 -1.26 -3.35 14.85
CA VAL A 88 -1.14 -3.34 13.39
C VAL A 88 -1.08 -4.79 12.92
N ASN A 89 -1.87 -5.12 11.91
CA ASN A 89 -1.78 -6.37 11.16
C ASN A 89 -1.76 -6.03 9.68
N ILE A 90 -0.85 -6.66 8.95
CA ILE A 90 -0.64 -6.48 7.52
C ILE A 90 -0.76 -7.86 6.89
N PHE A 91 -1.77 -8.04 6.05
CA PHE A 91 -2.01 -9.28 5.32
C PHE A 91 -1.63 -9.09 3.86
N LEU A 92 -0.90 -10.06 3.30
CA LEU A 92 -0.40 -10.05 1.94
C LEU A 92 -1.16 -11.10 1.11
N ASP A 93 -1.31 -10.84 -0.20
CA ASP A 93 -1.92 -11.76 -1.16
C ASP A 93 -1.29 -13.16 -1.23
N ASN A 94 0.00 -13.27 -0.93
CA ASN A 94 0.74 -14.52 -0.90
C ASN A 94 0.52 -15.36 0.38
N GLY A 95 -0.47 -14.98 1.21
CA GLY A 95 -0.83 -15.67 2.44
C GLY A 95 0.09 -15.37 3.63
N LYS A 96 1.15 -14.57 3.46
CA LYS A 96 1.96 -14.09 4.58
C LYS A 96 1.19 -13.01 5.37
N ALA A 97 1.45 -12.95 6.66
CA ALA A 97 0.96 -11.88 7.52
C ALA A 97 2.07 -11.43 8.47
N VAL A 98 2.12 -10.12 8.74
CA VAL A 98 3.04 -9.53 9.70
C VAL A 98 2.30 -8.48 10.52
N GLY A 99 2.75 -8.23 11.74
CA GLY A 99 2.11 -7.25 12.58
C GLY A 99 2.78 -7.11 13.93
N GLY A 100 2.18 -6.28 14.77
CA GLY A 100 2.68 -6.02 16.12
C GLY A 100 2.04 -4.78 16.69
N LEU A 101 2.75 -4.15 17.63
CA LEU A 101 2.19 -3.06 18.43
C LEU A 101 2.94 -1.75 18.17
N ILE A 102 2.20 -0.64 18.18
CA ILE A 102 2.75 0.73 18.19
C ILE A 102 2.25 1.45 19.46
N PRO A 103 3.14 1.85 20.38
CA PRO A 103 4.55 1.49 20.42
C PRO A 103 4.74 -0.01 20.72
N ARG A 104 5.86 -0.57 20.25
CA ARG A 104 6.22 -1.99 20.51
C ARG A 104 6.36 -2.27 22.00
N LYS A 105 6.96 -1.34 22.75
CA LYS A 105 7.13 -1.40 24.21
C LYS A 105 6.44 -0.19 24.84
N THR A 106 5.86 -0.38 26.03
CA THR A 106 5.10 0.66 26.76
C THR A 106 5.88 1.31 27.90
N ALA A 107 7.14 0.92 28.12
CA ALA A 107 7.96 1.48 29.20
C ALA A 107 8.17 3.00 29.07
N LYS A 108 8.07 3.55 27.84
CA LYS A 108 8.12 5.00 27.57
C LYS A 108 6.73 5.65 27.49
N GLY A 109 5.69 4.94 27.86
CA GLY A 109 4.30 5.37 27.71
C GLY A 109 3.63 4.87 26.44
N LEU A 110 2.42 5.40 26.22
CA LEU A 110 1.56 5.18 25.05
C LEU A 110 1.67 6.37 24.09
N VAL A 111 1.14 6.24 22.88
CA VAL A 111 1.08 7.35 21.91
C VAL A 111 0.13 8.41 22.44
N GLN A 112 0.64 9.60 22.75
CA GLN A 112 -0.18 10.68 23.32
C GLN A 112 -1.12 11.29 22.26
N PRO A 113 -2.21 11.96 22.67
CA PRO A 113 -3.05 12.74 21.75
C PRO A 113 -2.23 13.68 20.85
N GLY A 114 -2.46 13.61 19.54
CA GLY A 114 -1.74 14.38 18.52
C GLY A 114 -0.36 13.84 18.14
N GLU A 115 0.20 12.90 18.90
CA GLU A 115 1.53 12.32 18.64
C GLU A 115 1.47 11.30 17.49
N THR A 116 2.55 11.23 16.71
CA THR A 116 2.77 10.18 15.70
C THR A 116 3.83 9.22 16.19
N ALA A 117 3.54 7.92 16.12
CA ALA A 117 4.48 6.87 16.44
C ALA A 117 4.64 5.90 15.26
N SER A 118 5.86 5.42 15.07
CA SER A 118 6.22 4.58 13.92
C SER A 118 6.80 3.24 14.36
N PHE A 119 6.59 2.22 13.54
CA PHE A 119 7.28 0.95 13.66
C PHE A 119 7.52 0.32 12.28
N VAL A 120 8.58 -0.48 12.18
CA VAL A 120 8.97 -1.18 10.96
C VAL A 120 8.68 -2.66 11.11
N TYR A 121 7.90 -3.21 10.18
CA TYR A 121 7.52 -4.63 10.16
C TYR A 121 8.27 -5.34 9.02
N PRO A 122 9.32 -6.14 9.32
CA PRO A 122 10.06 -6.88 8.32
C PRO A 122 9.35 -8.17 7.90
N VAL A 123 9.36 -8.47 6.60
CA VAL A 123 8.86 -9.72 5.99
C VAL A 123 9.98 -10.34 5.16
N LYS A 124 10.43 -11.52 5.59
CA LYS A 124 11.47 -12.29 4.90
C LYS A 124 10.93 -12.95 3.63
N ASP A 125 11.86 -13.27 2.73
CA ASP A 125 11.61 -13.94 1.45
C ASP A 125 10.69 -13.14 0.52
N MET A 126 10.91 -11.82 0.48
CA MET A 126 10.20 -10.88 -0.39
C MET A 126 11.24 -10.04 -1.13
N ASP A 127 11.24 -10.11 -2.46
CA ASP A 127 12.17 -9.35 -3.33
C ASP A 127 11.53 -8.11 -3.98
N ARG A 128 10.29 -7.82 -3.59
CA ARG A 128 9.44 -6.69 -4.01
C ARG A 128 8.24 -6.55 -3.07
N GLY A 129 7.43 -5.51 -3.24
CA GLY A 129 6.11 -5.39 -2.59
C GLY A 129 5.10 -6.40 -3.16
N PRO A 130 4.09 -6.82 -2.39
CA PRO A 130 3.00 -7.68 -2.87
C PRO A 130 2.11 -6.96 -3.91
N GLU A 131 1.25 -7.70 -4.61
CA GLU A 131 0.29 -7.12 -5.55
C GLU A 131 -0.86 -6.42 -4.82
N SER A 132 -1.25 -6.93 -3.65
CA SER A 132 -2.26 -6.32 -2.77
C SER A 132 -1.94 -6.52 -1.29
N VAL A 133 -2.46 -5.58 -0.48
CA VAL A 133 -2.25 -5.55 0.98
C VAL A 133 -3.54 -5.18 1.68
N THR A 134 -3.83 -5.86 2.78
CA THR A 134 -4.81 -5.41 3.76
C THR A 134 -4.10 -4.92 5.02
N LEU A 135 -4.20 -3.63 5.32
CA LEU A 135 -3.70 -3.01 6.54
C LEU A 135 -4.84 -2.83 7.54
N MET A 136 -4.74 -3.51 8.68
CA MET A 136 -5.69 -3.40 9.77
C MET A 136 -5.04 -2.80 11.02
N VAL A 137 -5.57 -1.69 11.49
CA VAL A 137 -5.13 -1.00 12.70
C VAL A 137 -6.28 -0.98 13.69
N LYS A 138 -6.04 -1.54 14.88
CA LYS A 138 -6.99 -1.54 16.00
C LYS A 138 -6.39 -0.81 17.17
N THR A 139 -7.19 -0.05 17.90
CA THR A 139 -6.85 0.33 19.27
C THR A 139 -6.84 -0.92 20.14
N MET A 140 -5.81 -1.06 20.97
CA MET A 140 -5.80 -2.02 22.06
C MET A 140 -6.67 -1.41 23.16
N SER A 141 -7.98 -1.57 23.04
CA SER A 141 -8.96 -1.12 24.02
C SER A 141 -8.47 -1.41 25.44
N GLN A 142 -8.50 -0.37 26.29
CA GLN A 142 -8.55 -0.54 27.74
C GLN A 142 -9.95 -1.00 28.14
#